data_AF-A0A7C6SB88-F1
#
_entry.id   AF-A0A7C6SB88-F1
#
_cell.length_a   1.000
_cell.length_b   1.000
_cell.length_c   1.000
_cell.angle_alpha   90.00
_cell.angle_beta   90.00
_cell.angle_gamma   90.00
#
_symmetry.space_group_name_H-M   'P 1'
#
loop_
_entity.id
_entity.type
_entity.pdbx_description
1 polymer ?
#
loop_
_entity_poly.entity_id
_entity_poly.type
_entity_poly.pdbx_seq_one_letter_code
_entity_poly.pdbx_strand_id
1 'polypeptide(L)'
;MKDDLLFVGNILYSAGRGCNAEVIEVSQKKIRVKYYSGKIAKFQKKAIGEFLFFREEDAELSVKELAEKPEYLKYENDKIIEKYNEITGYINFIKILKEHGFIGFHHYTDFTNFLKIMNMGKLFSREKALKVGFLDSAQGEIIERTTEEVQKCVRFYYRDNTPTIWRSEGIKPDKPPLDIPHMPIPVLLIFDEKLINQENAKFADGNAGVRKRNVIITKDPQKAINFEWDAVFESGPYDKTALNTDEIKFKRNAEFLIEDEVDIKYIKKIIFRSEADKKHAISILGENGLFEVNHSKFPNNYAYLSDYCIVKGNGTYYIELKFYLNGLAVERYTHELQITYSDKIKEKIDILYSTERIKRDRIYSNRLSMKFTPLSNKTVEKITYLMDGHISAVWERGKE
;
A
#
# COMPACT_ATOMS: atom_id res chain seq x y z
N MET A 1 4.68 30.19 41.32
CA MET A 1 5.54 29.00 41.37
C MET A 1 6.95 29.46 41.03
N LYS A 2 8.00 28.97 41.70
CA LYS A 2 9.35 29.07 41.15
C LYS A 2 9.33 28.14 39.94
N ASP A 3 8.94 28.67 38.78
CA ASP A 3 9.04 27.92 37.54
C ASP A 3 10.53 27.67 37.32
N ASP A 4 10.86 26.42 37.01
CA ASP A 4 12.18 25.92 36.64
C ASP A 4 12.88 26.92 35.70
N LEU A 5 14.21 27.08 35.78
CA LEU A 5 14.95 28.01 34.91
C LEU A 5 14.54 27.83 33.45
N LEU A 6 13.86 28.83 32.89
CA LEU A 6 13.46 28.85 31.49
C LEU A 6 14.51 29.63 30.69
N PHE A 7 14.92 29.05 29.57
CA PHE A 7 15.79 29.68 28.60
C PHE A 7 14.95 30.19 27.42
N VAL A 8 15.40 31.28 26.79
CA VAL A 8 14.79 31.84 25.57
C VAL A 8 15.78 31.80 24.43
N GLY A 9 15.41 31.07 23.36
CA GLY A 9 16.12 31.06 22.08
C GLY A 9 15.38 31.87 21.02
N ASN A 10 16.08 32.77 20.33
CA ASN A 10 15.66 33.24 19.01
C ASN A 10 15.84 32.09 18.00
N ILE A 11 15.12 32.11 16.88
CA ILE A 11 15.32 31.21 15.74
C ILE A 11 16.71 31.49 15.11
N LEU A 12 17.79 31.09 15.77
CA LEU A 12 19.17 31.15 15.30
C LEU A 12 19.98 30.02 15.97
N TYR A 13 19.60 28.77 15.70
CA TYR A 13 20.60 27.71 15.53
C TYR A 13 21.21 27.88 14.13
N SER A 14 21.91 28.98 13.91
CA SER A 14 22.87 29.08 12.81
C SER A 14 24.23 29.35 13.42
N ALA A 15 25.04 28.29 13.46
CA ALA A 15 26.49 28.35 13.61
C ALA A 15 27.04 29.10 14.85
N GLY A 16 27.14 28.38 15.97
CA GLY A 16 28.37 28.43 16.78
C GLY A 16 28.59 29.57 17.77
N ARG A 17 27.59 30.35 18.19
CA ARG A 17 27.74 31.27 19.34
C ARG A 17 26.50 31.28 20.24
N GLY A 18 26.60 30.60 21.38
CA GLY A 18 25.59 30.54 22.43
C GLY A 18 25.31 31.90 23.06
N CYS A 19 24.29 32.60 22.57
CA CYS A 19 23.63 33.65 23.34
C CYS A 19 22.60 32.99 24.26
N ASN A 20 23.09 32.36 25.32
CA ASN A 20 22.23 31.90 26.41
C ASN A 20 21.64 33.13 27.10
N ALA A 21 20.34 33.14 27.36
CA ALA A 21 19.67 34.24 28.04
C ALA A 21 18.61 33.64 28.97
N GLU A 22 18.69 33.98 30.25
CA GLU A 22 17.86 33.44 31.32
C GLU A 22 16.55 34.24 31.38
N VAL A 23 15.41 33.54 31.36
CA VAL A 23 14.12 34.18 31.58
C VAL A 23 13.95 34.40 33.08
N ILE A 24 13.97 35.67 33.47
CA ILE A 24 13.85 36.06 34.89
C ILE A 24 12.41 36.44 35.27
N GLU A 25 11.54 36.71 34.29
CA GLU A 25 10.12 37.03 34.54
C GLU A 25 9.26 36.70 33.31
N VAL A 26 8.19 35.92 33.51
CA VAL A 26 7.08 35.76 32.55
C VAL A 26 5.80 36.22 33.23
N SER A 27 5.12 37.21 32.63
CA SER A 27 3.82 37.72 33.11
C SER A 27 2.82 37.80 31.95
N GLN A 28 1.54 38.01 32.25
CA GLN A 28 0.50 38.20 31.24
C GLN A 28 0.77 39.36 30.26
N LYS A 29 1.68 40.29 30.57
CA LYS A 29 1.93 41.48 29.73
C LYS A 29 3.37 41.59 29.22
N LYS A 30 4.35 41.00 29.89
CA LYS A 30 5.78 41.27 29.68
C LYS A 30 6.64 40.04 29.96
N ILE A 31 7.74 39.93 29.24
CA ILE A 31 8.83 39.00 29.52
C ILE A 31 10.10 39.78 29.79
N ARG A 32 10.88 39.32 30.76
CA ARG A 32 12.23 39.82 31.00
C ARG A 32 13.24 38.70 30.82
N VAL A 33 14.25 38.98 30.01
CA VAL A 33 15.36 38.07 29.75
C VAL A 33 16.64 38.73 30.18
N LYS A 34 17.46 38.04 30.97
CA LYS A 34 18.79 38.44 31.39
C LYS A 34 19.82 37.73 30.53
N TYR A 35 20.55 38.49 29.73
CA TYR A 35 21.69 37.95 28.99
C TYR A 35 22.85 37.67 29.95
N TYR A 36 23.77 36.78 29.56
CA TYR A 36 24.97 36.50 30.34
C TYR A 36 25.85 37.74 30.55
N SER A 37 25.71 38.77 29.70
CA SER A 37 26.30 40.09 29.89
C SER A 37 25.70 40.92 31.04
N GLY A 38 24.68 40.39 31.74
CA GLY A 38 23.93 41.08 32.79
C GLY A 38 22.85 42.04 32.28
N LYS A 39 22.79 42.30 30.96
CA LYS A 39 21.78 43.17 30.36
C LYS A 39 20.40 42.53 30.44
N ILE A 40 19.40 43.32 30.84
CA ILE A 40 18.00 42.88 30.87
C ILE A 40 17.25 43.46 29.68
N ALA A 41 16.68 42.62 28.83
CA ALA A 41 15.74 43.02 27.80
C ALA A 41 14.30 42.77 28.25
N LYS A 42 13.38 43.64 27.82
CA LYS A 42 11.95 43.56 28.10
C LYS A 42 11.20 43.40 26.78
N PHE A 43 10.43 42.33 26.67
CA PHE A 43 9.62 42.03 25.49
C PHE A 43 8.13 42.11 25.85
N GLN A 44 7.30 42.54 24.90
CA GLN A 44 5.85 42.43 25.04
C GLN A 44 5.42 40.98 24.83
N LYS A 45 4.34 40.53 25.49
CA LYS A 45 3.82 39.14 25.35
C LYS A 45 3.59 38.73 23.88
N LYS A 46 3.23 39.66 22.99
CA LYS A 46 3.06 39.37 21.55
C LYS A 46 4.34 38.92 20.83
N ALA A 47 5.52 39.21 21.37
CA ALA A 47 6.79 38.71 20.85
C ALA A 47 7.08 37.25 21.23
N ILE A 48 6.24 36.61 22.06
CA ILE A 48 6.37 35.20 22.48
C ILE A 48 6.33 34.23 21.31
N GLY A 49 5.54 34.51 20.28
CA GLY A 49 5.52 33.68 19.07
C GLY A 49 6.88 33.58 18.37
N GLU A 50 7.80 34.51 18.65
CA GLU A 50 9.16 34.54 18.10
C GLU A 50 10.19 33.82 18.99
N PHE A 51 9.87 33.55 20.26
CA PHE A 51 10.78 32.96 21.24
C PHE A 51 10.35 31.56 21.69
N LEU A 52 11.26 30.59 21.59
CA LEU A 52 11.05 29.26 22.16
C LEU A 52 11.45 29.28 23.64
N PHE A 53 10.53 28.85 24.50
CA PHE A 53 10.76 28.65 25.94
C PHE A 53 11.03 27.17 26.17
N PHE A 54 12.16 26.84 26.77
CA PHE A 54 12.55 25.46 27.07
C PHE A 54 13.34 25.40 28.38
N ARG A 55 13.33 24.22 29.01
CA ARG A 55 14.24 23.89 30.11
C ARG A 55 15.66 23.71 29.58
N GLU A 56 16.66 23.87 30.44
CA GLU A 56 18.07 23.70 30.06
C GLU A 56 18.33 22.34 29.40
N GLU A 57 17.78 21.27 29.97
CA GLU A 57 17.91 19.92 29.41
C GLU A 57 17.25 19.75 28.03
N ASP A 58 16.32 20.63 27.67
CA ASP A 58 15.55 20.58 26.42
C ASP A 58 16.09 21.57 25.38
N ALA A 59 17.22 22.24 25.64
CA ALA A 59 17.77 23.27 24.76
C ALA A 59 18.19 22.77 23.37
N GLU A 60 18.50 21.48 23.25
CA GLU A 60 18.88 20.84 21.99
C GLU A 60 17.66 20.30 21.22
N LEU A 61 16.47 20.31 21.83
CA LEU A 61 15.26 19.78 21.20
C LEU A 61 14.78 20.70 20.07
N SER A 62 14.38 20.08 18.96
CA SER A 62 13.68 20.75 17.88
C SER A 62 12.28 21.20 18.31
N VAL A 63 11.67 22.11 17.53
CA VAL A 63 10.26 22.53 17.74
C VAL A 63 9.31 21.33 17.76
N LYS A 64 9.61 20.30 16.96
CA LYS A 64 8.81 19.07 16.94
C LYS A 64 8.91 18.32 18.26
N GLU A 65 10.12 18.10 18.76
CA GLU A 65 10.35 17.39 20.03
C GLU A 65 9.79 18.18 21.23
N LEU A 66 9.89 19.52 21.20
CA LEU A 66 9.23 20.38 22.19
C LEU A 66 7.70 20.30 22.09
N ALA A 67 7.15 20.19 20.89
CA ALA A 67 5.71 20.03 20.67
C ALA A 67 5.18 18.65 21.07
N GLU A 68 6.03 17.64 21.26
CA GLU A 68 5.63 16.35 21.83
C GLU A 68 5.46 16.41 23.36
N LYS A 69 5.86 17.53 23.99
CA LYS A 69 5.83 17.78 25.44
C LYS A 69 4.73 18.81 25.80
N PRO A 70 3.53 18.38 26.24
CA PRO A 70 2.38 19.27 26.44
C PRO A 70 2.61 20.41 27.45
N GLU A 71 3.56 20.26 28.37
CA GLU A 71 3.94 21.29 29.34
C GLU A 71 4.43 22.60 28.69
N TYR A 72 4.89 22.56 27.44
CA TYR A 72 5.33 23.75 26.70
C TYR A 72 4.17 24.56 26.09
N LEU A 73 2.95 24.01 26.04
CA LEU A 73 1.78 24.72 25.51
C LEU A 73 1.37 25.91 26.38
N LYS A 74 1.67 25.89 27.69
CA LYS A 74 1.37 26.99 28.62
C LYS A 74 2.08 28.30 28.26
N TYR A 75 3.12 28.23 27.43
CA TYR A 75 3.87 29.40 26.98
C TYR A 75 3.26 30.06 25.74
N GLU A 76 2.19 29.49 25.15
CA GLU A 76 1.46 30.08 24.02
C GLU A 76 2.37 30.42 22.82
N ASN A 77 3.42 29.63 22.57
CA ASN A 77 4.26 29.82 21.39
C ASN A 77 3.54 29.25 20.16
N ASP A 78 3.29 30.10 19.16
CA ASP A 78 2.52 29.74 17.96
C ASP A 78 3.10 28.52 17.21
N LYS A 79 4.43 28.40 17.13
CA LYS A 79 5.08 27.28 16.41
C LYS A 79 4.93 25.96 17.16
N ILE A 80 5.07 25.98 18.49
CA ILE A 80 4.86 24.79 19.32
C ILE A 80 3.39 24.38 19.27
N ILE A 81 2.46 25.34 19.37
CA ILE A 81 1.02 25.07 19.29
C ILE A 81 0.64 24.50 17.92
N GLU A 82 1.10 25.11 16.83
CA GLU A 82 0.86 24.64 15.47
C GLU A 82 1.34 23.18 15.32
N LYS A 83 2.58 22.91 15.74
CA LYS A 83 3.17 21.58 15.64
C LYS A 83 2.49 20.56 16.55
N TYR A 84 2.07 20.96 17.74
CA TYR A 84 1.29 20.12 18.65
C TYR A 84 -0.08 19.78 18.06
N ASN A 85 -0.78 20.76 17.47
CA ASN A 85 -2.07 20.55 16.82
C ASN A 85 -1.97 19.62 15.61
N GLU A 86 -0.86 19.70 14.87
CA GLU A 86 -0.52 18.79 13.77
C GLU A 86 -0.32 17.35 14.30
N ILE A 87 0.54 17.17 15.33
CA ILE A 87 0.82 15.86 15.94
C ILE A 87 -0.47 15.24 16.51
N THR A 88 -1.22 15.99 17.30
CA THR A 88 -2.49 15.52 17.89
C THR A 88 -3.54 15.25 16.82
N GLY A 89 -3.56 16.04 15.73
CA GLY A 89 -4.39 15.79 14.56
C GLY A 89 -4.09 14.43 13.93
N TYR A 90 -2.82 14.11 13.71
CA TYR A 90 -2.42 12.80 13.19
C TYR A 90 -2.81 11.65 14.14
N ILE A 91 -2.58 11.81 15.45
CA ILE A 91 -2.93 10.79 16.44
C ILE A 91 -4.44 10.52 16.43
N ASN A 92 -5.24 11.58 16.47
CA ASN A 92 -6.70 11.48 16.46
C ASN A 92 -7.22 10.91 15.14
N PHE A 93 -6.64 11.33 14.01
CA PHE A 93 -6.96 10.79 12.69
C PHE A 93 -6.73 9.27 12.63
N ILE A 94 -5.54 8.80 13.01
CA ILE A 94 -5.23 7.36 13.01
C ILE A 94 -6.12 6.61 14.01
N LYS A 95 -6.44 7.21 15.15
CA LYS A 95 -7.38 6.63 16.12
C LYS A 95 -8.75 6.37 15.48
N ILE A 96 -9.32 7.36 14.80
CA ILE A 96 -10.61 7.22 14.09
C ILE A 96 -10.54 6.12 13.04
N LEU A 97 -9.47 6.09 12.23
CA LEU A 97 -9.30 5.02 11.26
C LEU A 97 -9.27 3.64 11.94
N LYS A 98 -8.53 3.50 13.05
CA LYS A 98 -8.42 2.24 13.80
C LYS A 98 -9.74 1.80 14.41
N GLU A 99 -10.59 2.72 14.84
CA GLU A 99 -11.97 2.42 15.30
C GLU A 99 -12.81 1.76 14.19
N HIS A 100 -12.49 2.02 12.93
CA HIS A 100 -13.11 1.38 11.75
C HIS A 100 -12.35 0.12 11.26
N GLY A 101 -11.40 -0.39 12.04
CA GLY A 101 -10.62 -1.57 11.66
C GLY A 101 -9.50 -1.30 10.65
N PHE A 102 -9.05 -0.04 10.52
CA PHE A 102 -7.90 0.30 9.70
C PHE A 102 -6.64 -0.44 10.16
N ILE A 103 -6.08 -1.21 9.25
CA ILE A 103 -4.85 -1.96 9.47
C ILE A 103 -3.67 -1.36 8.73
N GLY A 104 -3.75 -0.14 8.18
CA GLY A 104 -2.73 0.47 7.34
C GLY A 104 -3.22 0.81 5.93
N PHE A 105 -2.38 1.47 5.14
CA PHE A 105 -2.72 1.93 3.81
C PHE A 105 -2.62 0.80 2.79
N HIS A 106 -3.69 0.56 2.04
CA HIS A 106 -3.82 -0.58 1.13
C HIS A 106 -3.39 -0.19 -0.28
N HIS A 107 -2.45 -0.93 -0.86
CA HIS A 107 -2.12 -0.83 -2.28
C HIS A 107 -2.28 -2.18 -2.96
N TYR A 108 -3.18 -2.27 -3.92
CA TYR A 108 -3.38 -3.45 -4.74
C TYR A 108 -2.63 -3.33 -6.06
N THR A 109 -1.97 -4.40 -6.46
CA THR A 109 -1.21 -4.45 -7.71
C THR A 109 -1.22 -5.84 -8.31
N ASP A 110 -0.94 -5.95 -9.62
CA ASP A 110 -0.69 -7.26 -10.24
C ASP A 110 0.66 -7.82 -9.79
N PHE A 111 0.78 -9.13 -9.71
CA PHE A 111 1.99 -9.84 -9.32
C PHE A 111 3.23 -9.40 -10.11
N THR A 112 3.09 -9.12 -11.41
CA THR A 112 4.20 -8.64 -12.25
C THR A 112 4.72 -7.28 -11.77
N ASN A 113 3.82 -6.38 -11.39
CA ASN A 113 4.19 -5.08 -10.84
C ASN A 113 4.72 -5.21 -9.41
N PHE A 114 4.16 -6.12 -8.61
CA PHE A 114 4.69 -6.46 -7.29
C PHE A 114 6.18 -6.84 -7.37
N LEU A 115 6.57 -7.74 -8.27
CA LEU A 115 7.98 -8.11 -8.45
C LEU A 115 8.85 -6.89 -8.81
N LYS A 116 8.36 -5.97 -9.65
CA LYS A 116 9.06 -4.72 -10.00
C LYS A 116 9.23 -3.80 -8.78
N ILE A 117 8.19 -3.63 -7.97
CA ILE A 117 8.23 -2.85 -6.72
C ILE A 117 9.29 -3.41 -5.78
N MET A 118 9.29 -4.73 -5.58
CA MET A 118 10.26 -5.39 -4.69
C MET A 118 11.69 -5.25 -5.22
N ASN A 119 11.90 -5.38 -6.54
CA ASN A 119 13.21 -5.23 -7.16
C ASN A 119 13.74 -3.78 -7.13
N MET A 120 12.86 -2.79 -7.31
CA MET A 120 13.24 -1.38 -7.33
C MET A 120 13.36 -0.76 -5.93
N GLY A 121 12.80 -1.42 -4.90
CA GLY A 121 12.76 -0.89 -3.54
C GLY A 121 11.76 0.26 -3.35
N LYS A 122 10.93 0.56 -4.35
CA LYS A 122 10.01 1.70 -4.35
C LYS A 122 8.72 1.42 -5.10
N LEU A 123 7.63 2.01 -4.62
CA LEU A 123 6.36 2.15 -5.30
C LEU A 123 6.28 3.55 -5.91
N PHE A 124 6.08 3.64 -7.23
CA PHE A 124 6.04 4.91 -7.94
C PHE A 124 4.61 5.39 -8.19
N SER A 125 4.44 6.70 -8.28
CA SER A 125 3.23 7.31 -8.84
C SER A 125 2.99 6.81 -10.25
N ARG A 126 1.75 6.89 -10.73
CA ARG A 126 1.40 6.38 -12.06
C ARG A 126 2.28 6.99 -13.15
N GLU A 127 2.50 8.29 -13.11
CA GLU A 127 3.32 9.01 -14.09
C GLU A 127 4.76 8.46 -14.14
N LYS A 128 5.38 8.21 -12.99
CA LYS A 128 6.73 7.64 -12.92
C LYS A 128 6.74 6.14 -13.27
N ALA A 129 5.74 5.38 -12.82
CA ALA A 129 5.61 3.95 -13.04
C ALA A 129 5.56 3.59 -14.53
N LEU A 130 4.82 4.38 -15.33
CA LEU A 130 4.75 4.20 -16.78
C LEU A 130 6.11 4.39 -17.46
N LYS A 131 6.93 5.36 -17.00
CA LYS A 131 8.27 5.62 -17.54
C LYS A 131 9.26 4.47 -17.26
N VAL A 132 9.01 3.68 -16.23
CA VAL A 132 9.84 2.51 -15.84
C VAL A 132 9.18 1.17 -16.18
N GLY A 133 8.14 1.19 -17.02
CA GLY A 133 7.57 0.01 -17.65
C GLY A 133 6.61 -0.81 -16.78
N PHE A 134 5.93 -0.21 -15.81
CA PHE A 134 4.86 -0.88 -15.06
C PHE A 134 3.65 -1.19 -15.94
N LEU A 135 2.95 -2.29 -15.64
CA LEU A 135 1.68 -2.62 -16.27
C LEU A 135 0.57 -1.76 -15.65
N ASP A 136 -0.20 -1.09 -16.49
CA ASP A 136 -1.30 -0.26 -16.02
C ASP A 136 -2.58 -1.10 -15.88
N SER A 137 -3.05 -1.26 -14.65
CA SER A 137 -4.25 -2.06 -14.34
C SER A 137 -5.55 -1.25 -14.32
N ALA A 138 -5.53 0.04 -14.71
CA ALA A 138 -6.72 0.88 -14.81
C ALA A 138 -7.12 1.19 -16.26
N GLN A 139 -8.43 1.21 -16.54
CA GLN A 139 -9.00 1.51 -17.86
C GLN A 139 -8.60 2.89 -18.41
N GLY A 140 -8.34 2.96 -19.72
CA GLY A 140 -7.97 4.19 -20.46
C GLY A 140 -8.87 5.40 -20.17
N GLU A 141 -10.19 5.20 -20.11
CA GLU A 141 -11.15 6.27 -19.78
C GLU A 141 -10.99 6.84 -18.36
N ILE A 142 -10.50 6.05 -17.40
CA ILE A 142 -10.22 6.51 -16.03
C ILE A 142 -8.96 7.39 -16.03
N ILE A 143 -8.02 7.13 -16.95
CA ILE A 143 -6.76 7.88 -17.11
C ILE A 143 -7.06 9.31 -17.54
N GLU A 144 -7.81 9.46 -18.63
CA GLU A 144 -8.17 10.76 -19.21
C GLU A 144 -9.00 11.62 -18.23
N ARG A 145 -9.74 10.96 -17.32
CA ARG A 145 -10.58 11.62 -16.32
C ARG A 145 -9.87 11.94 -15.01
N THR A 146 -8.68 11.40 -14.75
CA THR A 146 -7.89 11.74 -13.54
C THR A 146 -7.18 13.08 -13.75
N THR A 147 -7.08 13.92 -12.72
CA THR A 147 -6.31 15.18 -12.80
C THR A 147 -4.82 14.89 -12.83
N GLU A 148 -4.02 15.74 -13.48
CA GLU A 148 -2.56 15.55 -13.55
C GLU A 148 -1.92 15.46 -12.16
N GLU A 149 -2.44 16.22 -11.19
CA GLU A 149 -1.95 16.20 -9.81
C GLU A 149 -2.13 14.84 -9.13
N VAL A 150 -3.25 14.16 -9.36
CA VAL A 150 -3.50 12.83 -8.80
C VAL A 150 -2.68 11.75 -9.53
N GLN A 151 -2.40 11.93 -10.83
CA GLN A 151 -1.51 11.03 -11.57
C GLN A 151 -0.05 11.06 -11.07
N LYS A 152 0.37 12.19 -10.49
CA LYS A 152 1.67 12.37 -9.83
C LYS A 152 1.74 11.76 -8.44
N CYS A 153 0.64 11.21 -7.92
CA CYS A 153 0.59 10.58 -6.61
C CYS A 153 0.63 9.05 -6.70
N VAL A 154 1.32 8.43 -5.75
CA VAL A 154 1.05 7.07 -5.29
C VAL A 154 -0.29 7.09 -4.56
N ARG A 155 -1.18 6.16 -4.91
CA ARG A 155 -2.54 6.05 -4.37
C ARG A 155 -2.66 4.82 -3.49
N PHE A 156 -3.22 5.04 -2.32
CA PHE A 156 -3.57 4.01 -1.36
C PHE A 156 -5.05 4.09 -1.02
N TYR A 157 -5.66 2.97 -0.66
CA TYR A 157 -7.00 2.91 -0.09
C TYR A 157 -6.93 2.80 1.43
N TYR A 158 -7.94 3.35 2.11
CA TYR A 158 -8.09 3.18 3.56
C TYR A 158 -8.61 1.79 3.95
N ARG A 159 -9.21 1.05 3.00
CA ARG A 159 -9.81 -0.25 3.24
C ARG A 159 -9.57 -1.24 2.10
N ASP A 160 -9.80 -2.52 2.41
CA ASP A 160 -9.82 -3.59 1.42
C ASP A 160 -11.11 -3.61 0.58
N ASN A 161 -11.15 -4.46 -0.46
CA ASN A 161 -12.37 -4.77 -1.22
C ASN A 161 -13.11 -3.52 -1.75
N THR A 162 -12.38 -2.49 -2.17
CA THR A 162 -12.99 -1.27 -2.72
C THR A 162 -13.70 -1.57 -4.05
N PRO A 163 -14.73 -0.78 -4.44
CA PRO A 163 -15.43 -1.00 -5.71
C PRO A 163 -14.51 -1.04 -6.93
N THR A 164 -13.34 -0.37 -6.87
CA THR A 164 -12.31 -0.46 -7.92
C THR A 164 -11.72 -1.87 -7.99
N ILE A 165 -11.36 -2.47 -6.85
CA ILE A 165 -10.78 -3.82 -6.79
C ILE A 165 -11.80 -4.87 -7.27
N TRP A 166 -13.09 -4.74 -6.90
CA TRP A 166 -14.17 -5.60 -7.43
C TRP A 166 -14.22 -5.64 -8.96
N ARG A 167 -13.87 -4.52 -9.61
CA ARG A 167 -13.87 -4.43 -11.08
C ARG A 167 -12.57 -4.89 -11.70
N SER A 168 -11.42 -4.68 -11.06
CA SER A 168 -10.12 -4.95 -11.68
C SER A 168 -9.58 -6.36 -11.38
N GLU A 169 -9.90 -6.94 -10.24
CA GLU A 169 -9.33 -8.22 -9.79
C GLU A 169 -9.76 -9.43 -10.65
N GLY A 170 -8.82 -10.38 -10.80
CA GLY A 170 -9.06 -11.72 -11.37
C GLY A 170 -8.77 -11.86 -12.87
N ILE A 171 -8.63 -13.11 -13.30
CA ILE A 171 -8.45 -13.51 -14.71
C ILE A 171 -9.82 -13.50 -15.41
N LYS A 172 -9.94 -12.73 -16.50
CA LYS A 172 -11.20 -12.48 -17.21
C LYS A 172 -11.17 -13.11 -18.62
N PRO A 173 -11.57 -14.38 -18.77
CA PRO A 173 -11.35 -15.14 -20.01
C PRO A 173 -12.17 -14.63 -21.20
N ASP A 174 -13.35 -14.04 -20.93
CA ASP A 174 -14.28 -13.63 -21.97
C ASP A 174 -14.01 -12.22 -22.54
N LYS A 175 -12.89 -11.57 -22.18
CA LYS A 175 -12.64 -10.18 -22.59
C LYS A 175 -11.25 -10.05 -23.21
N PRO A 176 -11.11 -9.37 -24.38
CA PRO A 176 -9.80 -9.10 -24.95
C PRO A 176 -8.89 -8.47 -23.90
N PRO A 177 -7.62 -8.91 -23.77
CA PRO A 177 -6.66 -8.36 -22.80
C PRO A 177 -6.51 -6.82 -22.88
N LEU A 178 -6.89 -6.23 -24.02
CA LEU A 178 -6.76 -4.81 -24.33
C LEU A 178 -7.93 -3.94 -23.84
N ASP A 179 -9.13 -4.48 -23.61
CA ASP A 179 -10.33 -3.64 -23.38
C ASP A 179 -10.64 -3.39 -21.89
N ILE A 180 -10.19 -4.27 -20.99
CA ILE A 180 -10.36 -4.08 -19.54
C ILE A 180 -9.07 -4.47 -18.81
N PRO A 181 -8.24 -3.47 -18.44
CA PRO A 181 -7.14 -3.65 -17.52
C PRO A 181 -7.62 -4.39 -16.27
N HIS A 182 -6.93 -5.47 -15.94
CA HIS A 182 -7.26 -6.32 -14.81
C HIS A 182 -5.99 -6.77 -14.08
N MET A 183 -6.17 -7.32 -12.89
CA MET A 183 -5.11 -7.87 -12.04
C MET A 183 -5.31 -9.40 -11.95
N PRO A 184 -4.79 -10.17 -12.92
CA PRO A 184 -4.86 -11.63 -12.95
C PRO A 184 -4.48 -12.28 -11.61
N ILE A 185 -3.35 -11.82 -11.06
CA ILE A 185 -2.77 -12.32 -9.82
C ILE A 185 -2.59 -11.14 -8.88
N PRO A 186 -3.61 -10.80 -8.09
CA PRO A 186 -3.58 -9.63 -7.24
C PRO A 186 -2.67 -9.86 -6.03
N VAL A 187 -1.91 -8.84 -5.67
CA VAL A 187 -1.12 -8.75 -4.44
C VAL A 187 -1.55 -7.50 -3.69
N LEU A 188 -1.78 -7.63 -2.39
CA LEU A 188 -2.11 -6.50 -1.52
C LEU A 188 -0.91 -6.16 -0.63
N LEU A 189 -0.40 -4.95 -0.79
CA LEU A 189 0.64 -4.38 0.06
C LEU A 189 -0.02 -3.51 1.12
N ILE A 190 0.24 -3.80 2.40
CA ILE A 190 -0.21 -2.96 3.51
C ILE A 190 0.97 -2.11 3.97
N PHE A 191 0.82 -0.80 3.85
CA PHE A 191 1.79 0.18 4.30
C PHE A 191 1.47 0.72 5.70
N ASP A 192 2.53 1.05 6.43
CA ASP A 192 2.49 1.61 7.78
C ASP A 192 1.77 2.96 7.80
N GLU A 193 0.96 3.18 8.83
CA GLU A 193 0.28 4.45 9.08
C GLU A 193 1.24 5.63 9.27
N LYS A 194 2.50 5.38 9.62
CA LYS A 194 3.56 6.40 9.70
C LYS A 194 3.79 7.15 8.37
N LEU A 195 3.30 6.63 7.25
CA LEU A 195 3.29 7.34 5.97
C LEU A 195 2.60 8.70 6.02
N ILE A 196 1.66 8.92 6.95
CA ILE A 196 1.02 10.24 7.13
C ILE A 196 2.01 11.36 7.47
N ASN A 197 3.18 11.01 8.00
CA ASN A 197 4.21 11.98 8.39
C ASN A 197 5.05 12.47 7.20
N GLN A 198 4.80 11.96 5.98
CA GLN A 198 5.45 12.47 4.78
C GLN A 198 4.89 13.87 4.45
N GLU A 199 5.78 14.84 4.19
CA GLU A 199 5.40 16.24 3.93
C GLU A 199 4.46 16.39 2.71
N ASN A 200 4.55 15.46 1.77
CA ASN A 200 3.74 15.39 0.56
C ASN A 200 2.51 14.48 0.68
N ALA A 201 2.13 14.08 1.91
CA ALA A 201 0.91 13.31 2.16
C ALA A 201 -0.36 14.16 1.98
N LYS A 202 -1.38 13.58 1.34
CA LYS A 202 -2.71 14.17 1.20
C LYS A 202 -3.79 13.13 1.49
N PHE A 203 -4.89 13.59 2.07
CA PHE A 203 -6.08 12.80 2.38
C PHE A 203 -7.21 13.17 1.43
N ALA A 204 -7.83 12.18 0.79
CA ALA A 204 -9.02 12.35 -0.05
C ALA A 204 -10.22 11.62 0.57
N ASP A 205 -11.37 12.28 0.64
CA ASP A 205 -12.62 11.73 1.21
C ASP A 205 -13.38 10.79 0.26
N GLY A 206 -12.86 10.58 -0.95
CA GLY A 206 -13.44 9.74 -1.98
C GLY A 206 -12.44 9.48 -3.11
N ASN A 207 -12.92 8.91 -4.21
CA ASN A 207 -12.07 8.59 -5.35
C ASN A 207 -11.46 9.85 -5.98
N ALA A 208 -10.15 10.06 -5.78
CA ALA A 208 -9.45 11.24 -6.27
C ALA A 208 -9.36 11.31 -7.81
N GLY A 209 -9.60 10.19 -8.51
CA GLY A 209 -9.61 10.13 -9.97
C GLY A 209 -10.88 10.66 -10.64
N VAL A 210 -11.91 11.06 -9.89
CA VAL A 210 -13.21 11.50 -10.46
C VAL A 210 -13.28 13.02 -10.58
N ARG A 211 -13.15 13.55 -11.81
CA ARG A 211 -13.31 15.00 -12.10
C ARG A 211 -14.70 15.59 -11.83
N LYS A 212 -15.77 14.79 -11.93
CA LYS A 212 -17.17 15.29 -11.87
C LYS A 212 -17.72 15.46 -10.45
N ARG A 213 -16.90 15.23 -9.42
CA ARG A 213 -17.31 15.34 -8.01
C ARG A 213 -16.37 16.24 -7.25
N ASN A 214 -16.92 16.92 -6.25
CA ASN A 214 -16.17 17.78 -5.34
C ASN A 214 -15.45 16.90 -4.31
N VAL A 215 -14.41 16.18 -4.75
CA VAL A 215 -13.53 15.46 -3.83
C VAL A 215 -12.81 16.47 -2.93
N ILE A 216 -12.83 16.22 -1.63
CA ILE A 216 -12.10 17.02 -0.66
C ILE A 216 -10.71 16.40 -0.54
N ILE A 217 -9.70 17.12 -1.01
CA ILE A 217 -8.29 16.76 -0.85
C ILE A 217 -7.65 17.76 0.11
N THR A 218 -7.02 17.27 1.17
CA THR A 218 -6.37 18.12 2.19
C THR A 218 -5.03 17.54 2.64
N LYS A 219 -4.09 18.41 3.01
CA LYS A 219 -2.87 18.03 3.75
C LYS A 219 -3.06 18.06 5.26
N ASP A 220 -4.16 18.66 5.72
CA ASP A 220 -4.45 18.89 7.12
C ASP A 220 -5.22 17.70 7.73
N PRO A 221 -4.63 16.92 8.65
CA PRO A 221 -5.30 15.79 9.29
C PRO A 221 -6.52 16.22 10.13
N GLN A 222 -6.55 17.44 10.67
CA GLN A 222 -7.72 17.94 11.42
C GLN A 222 -8.94 18.10 10.53
N LYS A 223 -8.74 18.44 9.25
CA LYS A 223 -9.83 18.44 8.25
C LYS A 223 -10.23 17.02 7.87
N ALA A 224 -9.26 16.13 7.71
CA ALA A 224 -9.52 14.73 7.35
C ALA A 224 -10.31 13.97 8.43
N ILE A 225 -10.14 14.31 9.71
CA ILE A 225 -10.94 13.77 10.82
C ILE A 225 -12.45 13.92 10.56
N ASN A 226 -12.88 14.97 9.89
CA ASN A 226 -14.29 15.27 9.63
C ASN A 226 -14.85 14.62 8.36
N PHE A 227 -14.09 13.75 7.68
CA PHE A 227 -14.65 12.97 6.57
C PHE A 227 -15.69 11.97 7.07
N GLU A 228 -16.57 11.53 6.17
CA GLU A 228 -17.64 10.56 6.45
C GLU A 228 -17.08 9.13 6.57
N TRP A 229 -16.29 8.85 7.61
CA TRP A 229 -15.57 7.58 7.77
C TRP A 229 -16.47 6.35 7.83
N ASP A 230 -17.67 6.46 8.42
CA ASP A 230 -18.66 5.40 8.38
C ASP A 230 -18.99 4.99 6.94
N ALA A 231 -19.21 5.97 6.05
CA ALA A 231 -19.50 5.73 4.63
C ALA A 231 -18.27 5.19 3.86
N VAL A 232 -17.07 5.61 4.24
CA VAL A 232 -15.81 5.10 3.66
C VAL A 232 -15.59 3.63 4.01
N PHE A 233 -15.82 3.25 5.26
CA PHE A 233 -15.57 1.90 5.78
C PHE A 233 -16.78 0.97 5.68
N GLU A 234 -17.95 1.47 5.30
CA GLU A 234 -19.14 0.68 5.06
C GLU A 234 -18.85 -0.51 4.12
N SER A 235 -19.36 -1.68 4.50
CA SER A 235 -19.15 -2.94 3.78
C SER A 235 -20.49 -3.54 3.39
N GLY A 236 -20.49 -4.40 2.37
CA GLY A 236 -21.68 -5.12 1.92
C GLY A 236 -22.19 -4.68 0.54
N PRO A 237 -23.21 -5.39 0.03
CA PRO A 237 -23.76 -5.13 -1.30
C PRO A 237 -24.43 -3.76 -1.38
N TYR A 238 -24.41 -3.17 -2.58
CA TYR A 238 -25.21 -1.98 -2.89
C TYR A 238 -26.65 -2.39 -3.17
N ASP A 239 -27.61 -1.64 -2.65
CA ASP A 239 -28.95 -1.65 -3.24
C ASP A 239 -28.88 -0.97 -4.61
N LYS A 240 -28.94 -1.78 -5.68
CA LYS A 240 -28.87 -1.29 -7.07
C LYS A 240 -30.06 -0.41 -7.45
N THR A 241 -31.12 -0.40 -6.65
CA THR A 241 -32.29 0.45 -6.85
C THR A 241 -32.19 1.80 -6.14
N ALA A 242 -31.20 1.98 -5.26
CA ALA A 242 -30.98 3.22 -4.54
C ALA A 242 -30.30 4.28 -5.41
N LEU A 243 -30.89 5.49 -5.43
CA LEU A 243 -30.41 6.66 -6.17
C LEU A 243 -28.97 7.10 -5.79
N ASN A 244 -28.45 6.66 -4.64
CA ASN A 244 -27.16 7.06 -4.09
C ASN A 244 -26.00 6.08 -4.37
N THR A 245 -26.21 5.03 -5.18
CA THR A 245 -25.23 3.96 -5.42
C THR A 245 -23.85 4.50 -5.82
N ASP A 246 -23.79 5.53 -6.65
CA ASP A 246 -22.50 6.07 -7.07
C ASP A 246 -21.82 6.90 -5.98
N GLU A 247 -22.57 7.50 -5.04
CA GLU A 247 -22.00 8.17 -3.86
C GLU A 247 -21.32 7.18 -2.92
N ILE A 248 -21.99 6.06 -2.67
CA ILE A 248 -21.40 4.96 -1.88
C ILE A 248 -20.10 4.47 -2.55
N LYS A 249 -20.10 4.24 -3.87
CA LYS A 249 -18.88 3.83 -4.61
C LYS A 249 -17.76 4.86 -4.54
N PHE A 250 -18.10 6.14 -4.48
CA PHE A 250 -17.12 7.21 -4.41
C PHE A 250 -16.46 7.26 -3.04
N LYS A 251 -17.25 7.25 -1.96
CA LYS A 251 -16.75 7.23 -0.58
C LYS A 251 -15.97 5.95 -0.25
N ARG A 252 -16.47 4.77 -0.66
CA ARG A 252 -15.75 3.48 -0.49
C ARG A 252 -14.47 3.35 -1.32
N ASN A 253 -14.18 4.32 -2.20
CA ASN A 253 -12.91 4.46 -2.91
C ASN A 253 -12.11 5.66 -2.39
N ALA A 254 -12.34 6.13 -1.16
CA ALA A 254 -11.51 7.16 -0.55
C ALA A 254 -10.04 6.75 -0.51
N GLU A 255 -9.16 7.74 -0.70
CA GLU A 255 -7.75 7.51 -0.97
C GLU A 255 -6.83 8.32 -0.06
N PHE A 256 -5.67 7.75 0.22
CA PHE A 256 -4.51 8.43 0.77
C PHE A 256 -3.46 8.56 -0.34
N LEU A 257 -2.88 9.75 -0.48
CA LEU A 257 -2.03 10.11 -1.60
C LEU A 257 -0.65 10.54 -1.10
N ILE A 258 0.41 10.07 -1.75
CA ILE A 258 1.77 10.57 -1.55
C ILE A 258 2.33 10.93 -2.92
N GLU A 259 2.87 12.13 -3.08
CA GLU A 259 3.47 12.53 -4.35
C GLU A 259 4.70 11.66 -4.69
N ASP A 260 4.90 11.43 -5.98
CA ASP A 260 6.09 10.82 -6.56
C ASP A 260 6.33 9.33 -6.28
N GLU A 261 6.71 8.96 -5.06
CA GLU A 261 7.15 7.60 -4.75
C GLU A 261 7.11 7.30 -3.24
N VAL A 262 7.01 6.02 -2.91
CA VAL A 262 7.02 5.51 -1.54
C VAL A 262 8.01 4.35 -1.43
N ASP A 263 8.88 4.42 -0.43
CA ASP A 263 9.86 3.38 -0.13
C ASP A 263 9.20 2.11 0.41
N ILE A 264 9.63 0.92 -0.04
CA ILE A 264 9.05 -0.34 0.40
C ILE A 264 9.33 -0.66 1.87
N LYS A 265 10.25 0.05 2.54
CA LYS A 265 10.47 -0.08 4.00
C LYS A 265 9.23 0.19 4.84
N TYR A 266 8.25 0.90 4.27
CA TYR A 266 6.96 1.16 4.92
C TYR A 266 5.97 0.00 4.76
N ILE A 267 6.28 -1.03 3.98
CA ILE A 267 5.43 -2.23 3.87
C ILE A 267 5.54 -3.03 5.18
N LYS A 268 4.39 -3.27 5.82
CA LYS A 268 4.30 -4.12 7.01
C LYS A 268 3.70 -5.50 6.75
N LYS A 269 2.97 -5.67 5.64
CA LYS A 269 2.43 -6.97 5.20
C LYS A 269 2.32 -7.02 3.69
N ILE A 270 2.54 -8.21 3.13
CA ILE A 270 2.34 -8.53 1.72
C ILE A 270 1.39 -9.72 1.70
N ILE A 271 0.15 -9.46 1.28
CA ILE A 271 -0.94 -10.42 1.35
C ILE A 271 -1.19 -10.96 -0.05
N PHE A 272 -1.13 -12.28 -0.17
CA PHE A 272 -1.46 -13.03 -1.36
C PHE A 272 -2.88 -13.60 -1.26
N ARG A 273 -3.53 -13.72 -2.42
CA ARG A 273 -4.89 -14.30 -2.50
C ARG A 273 -4.88 -15.79 -2.18
N SER A 274 -3.81 -16.51 -2.51
CA SER A 274 -3.73 -17.97 -2.39
C SER A 274 -2.34 -18.49 -2.01
N GLU A 275 -2.26 -19.76 -1.61
CA GLU A 275 -0.99 -20.45 -1.38
C GLU A 275 -0.17 -20.58 -2.65
N ALA A 276 -0.83 -20.77 -3.80
CA ALA A 276 -0.16 -20.78 -5.10
C ALA A 276 0.58 -19.46 -5.39
N ASP A 277 -0.09 -18.33 -5.17
CA ASP A 277 0.47 -16.99 -5.38
C ASP A 277 1.65 -16.72 -4.44
N LYS A 278 1.53 -17.12 -3.17
CA LYS A 278 2.64 -17.03 -2.19
C LYS A 278 3.83 -17.91 -2.59
N LYS A 279 3.60 -19.17 -2.96
CA LYS A 279 4.67 -20.08 -3.45
C LYS A 279 5.38 -19.51 -4.66
N HIS A 280 4.63 -18.90 -5.58
CA HIS A 280 5.20 -18.22 -6.74
C HIS A 280 6.11 -17.07 -6.31
N ALA A 281 5.71 -16.23 -5.35
CA ALA A 281 6.56 -15.17 -4.81
C ALA A 281 7.83 -15.74 -4.16
N ILE A 282 7.72 -16.78 -3.33
CA ILE A 282 8.86 -17.43 -2.66
C ILE A 282 9.85 -17.99 -3.68
N SER A 283 9.38 -18.58 -4.78
CA SER A 283 10.26 -19.15 -5.81
C SER A 283 11.17 -18.11 -6.51
N ILE A 284 10.75 -16.83 -6.49
CA ILE A 284 11.42 -15.71 -7.14
C ILE A 284 12.20 -14.86 -6.14
N LEU A 285 11.57 -14.50 -5.02
CA LEU A 285 12.08 -13.53 -4.04
C LEU A 285 12.68 -14.19 -2.79
N GLY A 286 12.50 -15.50 -2.61
CA GLY A 286 12.79 -16.21 -1.38
C GLY A 286 11.72 -16.02 -0.31
N GLU A 287 11.92 -16.69 0.83
CA GLU A 287 11.06 -16.52 2.00
C GLU A 287 11.13 -15.09 2.54
N ASN A 288 9.99 -14.57 2.96
CA ASN A 288 9.88 -13.24 3.52
C ASN A 288 8.84 -13.24 4.65
N GLY A 289 9.23 -12.77 5.84
CA GLY A 289 8.35 -12.74 7.02
C GLY A 289 7.11 -11.86 6.87
N LEU A 290 7.06 -11.00 5.85
CA LEU A 290 5.89 -10.17 5.53
C LEU A 290 4.83 -10.92 4.70
N PHE A 291 5.14 -12.12 4.17
CA PHE A 291 4.27 -12.87 3.26
C PHE A 291 3.15 -13.62 4.00
N GLU A 292 1.91 -13.20 3.77
CA GLU A 292 0.71 -13.81 4.34
C GLU A 292 -0.26 -14.26 3.23
N VAL A 293 -1.07 -15.29 3.49
CA VAL A 293 -2.17 -15.67 2.62
C VAL A 293 -3.47 -15.30 3.29
N ASN A 294 -4.29 -14.50 2.63
CA ASN A 294 -5.63 -14.17 3.10
C ASN A 294 -6.56 -13.84 1.93
N HIS A 295 -7.29 -14.85 1.47
CA HIS A 295 -8.22 -14.71 0.36
C HIS A 295 -9.38 -13.72 0.66
N SER A 296 -9.74 -13.49 1.92
CA SER A 296 -10.87 -12.59 2.26
C SER A 296 -10.57 -11.12 1.99
N LYS A 297 -9.31 -10.77 1.74
CA LYS A 297 -8.86 -9.43 1.33
C LYS A 297 -9.06 -9.14 -0.15
N PHE A 298 -9.60 -10.11 -0.89
CA PHE A 298 -9.86 -10.03 -2.32
C PHE A 298 -11.34 -10.37 -2.62
N PRO A 299 -11.93 -9.77 -3.67
CA PRO A 299 -13.30 -10.08 -4.09
C PRO A 299 -13.52 -11.53 -4.52
N ASN A 300 -12.53 -12.15 -5.17
CA ASN A 300 -12.58 -13.54 -5.64
C ASN A 300 -13.73 -13.81 -6.61
N ASN A 301 -13.97 -12.90 -7.55
CA ASN A 301 -15.08 -13.03 -8.51
C ASN A 301 -14.81 -14.09 -9.59
N TYR A 302 -13.54 -14.35 -9.88
CA TYR A 302 -13.08 -15.21 -10.96
C TYR A 302 -12.30 -16.40 -10.43
N ALA A 303 -12.11 -17.40 -11.29
CA ALA A 303 -11.31 -18.55 -10.91
C ALA A 303 -9.83 -18.18 -10.78
N TYR A 304 -9.15 -18.88 -9.87
CA TYR A 304 -7.71 -18.80 -9.69
C TYR A 304 -7.17 -20.13 -9.17
N LEU A 305 -5.86 -20.34 -9.35
CA LEU A 305 -5.16 -21.46 -8.75
C LEU A 305 -5.02 -21.21 -7.25
N SER A 306 -5.66 -22.02 -6.40
CA SER A 306 -5.62 -21.85 -4.95
C SER A 306 -4.37 -22.46 -4.32
N ASP A 307 -3.91 -23.56 -4.90
CA ASP A 307 -2.73 -24.29 -4.45
C ASP A 307 -2.24 -25.24 -5.56
N TYR A 308 -0.98 -25.67 -5.48
CA TYR A 308 -0.42 -26.67 -6.38
C TYR A 308 0.67 -27.50 -5.72
N CYS A 309 0.90 -28.66 -6.31
CA CYS A 309 2.01 -29.55 -6.00
C CYS A 309 2.58 -30.12 -7.30
N ILE A 310 3.90 -30.02 -7.49
CA ILE A 310 4.62 -30.61 -8.62
C ILE A 310 5.76 -31.43 -8.02
N VAL A 311 5.71 -32.75 -8.19
CA VAL A 311 6.68 -33.68 -7.61
C VAL A 311 7.33 -34.50 -8.72
N LYS A 312 8.66 -34.55 -8.71
CA LYS A 312 9.42 -35.41 -9.61
C LYS A 312 9.41 -36.86 -9.11
N GLY A 313 8.90 -37.77 -9.93
CA GLY A 313 9.03 -39.22 -9.75
C GLY A 313 10.09 -39.85 -10.66
N ASN A 314 10.01 -41.17 -10.85
CA ASN A 314 10.92 -41.92 -11.72
C ASN A 314 10.69 -41.59 -13.20
N GLY A 315 11.31 -40.52 -13.69
CA GLY A 315 11.24 -40.09 -15.11
C GLY A 315 9.94 -39.37 -15.49
N THR A 316 9.04 -39.11 -14.53
CA THR A 316 7.76 -38.41 -14.74
C THR A 316 7.54 -37.36 -13.67
N TYR A 317 6.66 -36.41 -13.93
CA TYR A 317 6.22 -35.39 -12.99
C TYR A 317 4.77 -35.62 -12.61
N TYR A 318 4.49 -35.66 -11.32
CA TYR A 318 3.13 -35.66 -10.78
C TYR A 318 2.73 -34.22 -10.54
N ILE A 319 1.68 -33.77 -11.21
CA ILE A 319 1.20 -32.39 -11.16
C ILE A 319 -0.22 -32.39 -10.63
N GLU A 320 -0.42 -31.66 -9.54
CA GLU A 320 -1.71 -31.41 -8.93
C GLU A 320 -1.97 -29.92 -8.87
N LEU A 321 -3.07 -29.49 -9.50
CA LEU A 321 -3.54 -28.12 -9.52
C LEU A 321 -4.90 -28.06 -8.80
N LYS A 322 -5.02 -27.20 -7.79
CA LYS A 322 -6.27 -26.96 -7.07
C LYS A 322 -6.77 -25.57 -7.39
N PHE A 323 -8.06 -25.45 -7.67
CA PHE A 323 -8.68 -24.22 -8.12
C PHE A 323 -9.71 -23.72 -7.11
N TYR A 324 -9.79 -22.40 -6.97
CA TYR A 324 -11.00 -21.73 -6.55
C TYR A 324 -11.77 -21.35 -7.81
N LEU A 325 -13.04 -21.71 -7.90
CA LEU A 325 -13.82 -21.58 -9.14
C LEU A 325 -15.03 -20.66 -9.05
N ASN A 326 -15.53 -20.34 -7.85
CA ASN A 326 -16.73 -19.49 -7.68
C ASN A 326 -17.94 -19.90 -8.57
N GLY A 327 -18.18 -21.21 -8.72
CA GLY A 327 -19.25 -21.73 -9.59
C GLY A 327 -18.94 -21.73 -11.09
N LEU A 328 -17.71 -21.39 -11.49
CA LEU A 328 -17.23 -21.50 -12.87
C LEU A 328 -16.73 -22.91 -13.18
N ALA A 329 -16.79 -23.29 -14.45
CA ALA A 329 -16.15 -24.50 -14.95
C ALA A 329 -14.65 -24.26 -15.17
N VAL A 330 -13.82 -25.28 -14.94
CA VAL A 330 -12.37 -25.17 -15.16
C VAL A 330 -12.08 -24.94 -16.65
N GLU A 331 -12.84 -25.58 -17.53
CA GLU A 331 -12.75 -25.51 -18.99
C GLU A 331 -13.07 -24.12 -19.57
N ARG A 332 -13.56 -23.18 -18.75
CA ARG A 332 -13.75 -21.79 -19.17
C ARG A 332 -12.42 -21.07 -19.42
N TYR A 333 -11.33 -21.59 -18.87
CA TYR A 333 -9.99 -21.01 -18.98
C TYR A 333 -9.11 -21.88 -19.87
N THR A 334 -8.11 -21.27 -20.51
CA THR A 334 -7.04 -22.06 -21.12
C THR A 334 -6.04 -22.50 -20.05
N HIS A 335 -5.50 -23.71 -20.20
CA HIS A 335 -4.57 -24.31 -19.24
C HIS A 335 -3.36 -24.86 -19.99
N GLU A 336 -2.18 -24.29 -19.73
CA GLU A 336 -0.95 -24.63 -20.44
C GLU A 336 0.18 -24.95 -19.45
N LEU A 337 0.97 -25.98 -19.73
CA LEU A 337 2.29 -26.16 -19.17
C LEU A 337 3.35 -25.65 -20.14
N GLN A 338 4.22 -24.78 -19.67
CA GLN A 338 5.47 -24.40 -20.32
C GLN A 338 6.64 -25.12 -19.67
N ILE A 339 7.29 -25.99 -20.43
CA ILE A 339 8.42 -26.78 -19.97
C ILE A 339 9.70 -26.16 -20.51
N THR A 340 10.68 -25.94 -19.66
CA THR A 340 12.05 -25.58 -20.06
C THR A 340 12.99 -26.73 -19.70
N TYR A 341 13.73 -27.20 -20.68
CA TYR A 341 14.71 -28.28 -20.54
C TYR A 341 16.12 -27.72 -20.25
N SER A 342 17.01 -28.58 -19.78
CA SER A 342 18.41 -28.24 -19.49
C SER A 342 19.19 -27.72 -20.71
N ASP A 343 18.83 -28.20 -21.91
CA ASP A 343 19.34 -27.76 -23.21
C ASP A 343 18.70 -26.44 -23.71
N LYS A 344 17.90 -25.78 -22.86
CA LYS A 344 17.14 -24.54 -23.13
C LYS A 344 16.03 -24.67 -24.16
N ILE A 345 15.74 -25.87 -24.66
CA ILE A 345 14.56 -26.11 -25.48
C ILE A 345 13.32 -25.88 -24.61
N LYS A 346 12.32 -25.24 -25.20
CA LYS A 346 11.03 -24.93 -24.58
C LYS A 346 9.92 -25.61 -25.33
N GLU A 347 8.88 -26.00 -24.61
CA GLU A 347 7.65 -26.50 -25.20
C GLU A 347 6.44 -26.05 -24.40
N LYS A 348 5.29 -26.10 -25.07
CA LYS A 348 3.97 -25.76 -24.55
C LYS A 348 3.06 -26.95 -24.70
N ILE A 349 2.27 -27.23 -23.67
CA ILE A 349 1.37 -28.38 -23.63
C ILE A 349 0.03 -27.94 -23.08
N ASP A 350 -1.04 -28.09 -23.86
CA ASP A 350 -2.41 -27.99 -23.35
C ASP A 350 -2.69 -29.19 -22.43
N ILE A 351 -3.20 -28.92 -21.22
CA ILE A 351 -3.46 -29.93 -20.20
C ILE A 351 -4.95 -30.23 -19.97
N LEU A 352 -5.85 -29.61 -20.74
CA LEU A 352 -7.27 -29.96 -20.74
C LEU A 352 -7.58 -31.26 -21.48
N TYR A 353 -6.61 -31.82 -22.21
CA TYR A 353 -6.79 -33.08 -22.93
C TYR A 353 -5.67 -34.06 -22.58
N SER A 354 -6.01 -35.34 -22.47
CA SER A 354 -5.00 -36.38 -22.26
C SER A 354 -4.22 -36.59 -23.55
N THR A 355 -2.91 -36.70 -23.45
CA THR A 355 -2.00 -37.00 -24.57
C THR A 355 -1.08 -38.15 -24.16
N GLU A 356 -0.24 -38.64 -25.06
CA GLU A 356 0.78 -39.65 -24.70
C GLU A 356 1.67 -39.19 -23.54
N ARG A 357 1.92 -37.88 -23.44
CA ARG A 357 2.76 -37.27 -22.42
C ARG A 357 2.02 -36.71 -21.22
N ILE A 358 0.72 -36.46 -21.35
CA ILE A 358 -0.15 -35.99 -20.26
C ILE A 358 -1.22 -37.04 -20.00
N LYS A 359 -1.01 -37.85 -18.97
CA LYS A 359 -2.01 -38.81 -18.50
C LYS A 359 -2.77 -38.20 -17.34
N ARG A 360 -4.03 -37.82 -17.56
CA ARG A 360 -4.90 -37.30 -16.50
C ARG A 360 -5.40 -38.44 -15.63
N ASP A 361 -5.23 -38.31 -14.33
CA ASP A 361 -5.66 -39.32 -13.37
C ASP A 361 -7.13 -39.10 -12.98
N ARG A 362 -7.49 -37.86 -12.59
CA ARG A 362 -8.86 -37.47 -12.19
C ARG A 362 -9.12 -35.99 -12.45
N ILE A 363 -10.35 -35.67 -12.86
CA ILE A 363 -10.91 -34.31 -12.81
C ILE A 363 -11.95 -34.32 -11.71
N TYR A 364 -11.68 -33.60 -10.62
CA TYR A 364 -12.73 -33.18 -9.71
C TYR A 364 -13.15 -31.78 -10.12
N SER A 365 -14.36 -31.37 -9.72
CA SER A 365 -14.90 -30.05 -10.12
C SER A 365 -13.91 -28.90 -9.90
N ASN A 366 -13.02 -28.98 -8.91
CA ASN A 366 -12.00 -27.96 -8.58
C ASN A 366 -10.54 -28.44 -8.57
N ARG A 367 -10.23 -29.62 -9.12
CA ARG A 367 -8.86 -30.17 -9.10
C ARG A 367 -8.53 -30.90 -10.39
N LEU A 368 -7.34 -30.59 -10.91
CA LEU A 368 -6.75 -31.25 -12.07
C LEU A 368 -5.50 -32.00 -11.62
N SER A 369 -5.48 -33.32 -11.80
CA SER A 369 -4.34 -34.18 -11.46
C SER A 369 -3.87 -34.95 -12.67
N MET A 370 -2.57 -34.89 -12.94
CA MET A 370 -1.96 -35.49 -14.12
C MET A 370 -0.53 -35.97 -13.88
N LYS A 371 -0.11 -36.90 -14.73
CA LYS A 371 1.29 -37.27 -14.91
C LYS A 371 1.81 -36.69 -16.21
N PHE A 372 2.90 -35.94 -16.12
CA PHE A 372 3.66 -35.44 -17.25
C PHE A 372 4.91 -36.28 -17.49
N THR A 373 5.08 -36.76 -18.72
CA THR A 373 6.28 -37.47 -19.17
C THR A 373 7.10 -36.55 -20.09
N PRO A 374 8.33 -36.16 -19.70
CA PRO A 374 9.20 -35.32 -20.52
C PRO A 374 9.63 -36.02 -21.82
N LEU A 375 10.20 -35.24 -22.75
CA LEU A 375 10.86 -35.81 -23.93
C LEU A 375 12.01 -36.75 -23.54
N SER A 376 12.13 -37.88 -24.25
CA SER A 376 13.20 -38.87 -24.03
C SER A 376 14.58 -38.22 -24.04
N ASN A 377 15.44 -38.65 -23.11
CA ASN A 377 16.80 -38.14 -22.91
C ASN A 377 16.89 -36.64 -22.56
N LYS A 378 15.78 -35.99 -22.20
CA LYS A 378 15.79 -34.61 -21.74
C LYS A 378 15.57 -34.51 -20.24
N THR A 379 16.30 -33.58 -19.62
CA THR A 379 16.09 -33.23 -18.22
C THR A 379 15.28 -31.95 -18.14
N VAL A 380 14.18 -31.98 -17.40
CA VAL A 380 13.36 -30.78 -17.16
C VAL A 380 14.04 -29.92 -16.11
N GLU A 381 14.18 -28.64 -16.45
CA GLU A 381 14.77 -27.61 -15.59
C GLU A 381 13.68 -26.79 -14.89
N LYS A 382 12.58 -26.50 -15.61
CA LYS A 382 11.47 -25.71 -15.11
C LYS A 382 10.14 -26.15 -15.71
N ILE A 383 9.10 -26.15 -14.88
CA ILE A 383 7.70 -26.33 -15.28
C ILE A 383 6.95 -25.09 -14.82
N THR A 384 6.35 -24.38 -15.77
CA THR A 384 5.49 -23.24 -15.49
C THR A 384 4.07 -23.62 -15.89
N TYR A 385 3.11 -23.40 -15.00
CA TYR A 385 1.70 -23.55 -15.34
C TYR A 385 1.08 -22.17 -15.58
N LEU A 386 0.35 -22.06 -16.68
CA LEU A 386 -0.36 -20.85 -17.09
C LEU A 386 -1.85 -21.10 -17.11
N MET A 387 -2.59 -20.20 -16.47
CA MET A 387 -4.04 -20.08 -16.55
C MET A 387 -4.36 -18.85 -17.38
N ASP A 388 -4.97 -19.05 -18.55
CA ASP A 388 -5.28 -17.97 -19.49
C ASP A 388 -4.07 -17.10 -19.89
N GLY A 389 -2.92 -17.75 -20.06
CA GLY A 389 -1.66 -17.09 -20.40
C GLY A 389 -0.97 -16.40 -19.21
N HIS A 390 -1.52 -16.46 -18.00
CA HIS A 390 -0.90 -15.90 -16.79
C HIS A 390 -0.19 -16.98 -15.96
N ILE A 391 1.06 -16.72 -15.59
CA ILE A 391 1.88 -17.67 -14.81
C ILE A 391 1.31 -17.83 -13.40
N SER A 392 0.65 -18.95 -13.11
CA SER A 392 0.01 -19.21 -11.81
C SER A 392 0.78 -20.20 -10.94
N ALA A 393 1.66 -21.02 -11.50
CA ALA A 393 2.56 -21.87 -10.71
C ALA A 393 3.90 -22.08 -11.39
N VAL A 394 4.93 -22.33 -10.58
CA VAL A 394 6.30 -22.56 -11.04
C VAL A 394 6.91 -23.68 -10.21
N TRP A 395 7.53 -24.63 -10.89
CA TRP A 395 8.46 -25.60 -10.31
C TRP A 395 9.81 -25.44 -11.01
N GLU A 396 10.89 -25.41 -10.24
CA GLU A 396 12.26 -25.30 -10.73
C GLU A 396 13.12 -26.37 -10.06
N ARG A 397 13.94 -27.04 -10.87
CA ARG A 397 14.84 -28.08 -10.40
C ARG A 397 15.79 -27.50 -9.34
N GLY A 398 15.89 -28.18 -8.20
CA GLY A 398 16.80 -27.80 -7.11
C GLY A 398 16.28 -26.70 -6.19
N LYS A 399 15.02 -26.25 -6.37
CA LYS A 399 14.30 -25.37 -5.43
C LYS A 399 13.11 -26.09 -4.76
N GLU A 400 13.18 -27.42 -4.72
CA GLU A 400 12.10 -28.31 -4.28
C GLU A 400 12.02 -28.47 -2.76
#